data_AF-M0M9K3-F1
#
_entry.id   AF-M0M9K3-F1
#
_cell.length_a   1.000
_cell.length_b   1.000
_cell.length_c   1.000
_cell.angle_alpha   90.00
_cell.angle_beta   90.00
_cell.angle_gamma   90.00
#
_symmetry.space_group_name_H-M   'P 1'
#
loop_
_entity.id
_entity.type
_entity.pdbx_description
1 polymer ?
#
loop_
_entity_poly.entity_id
_entity_poly.type
_entity_poly.pdbx_seq_one_letter_code
_entity_poly.pdbx_strand_id
1 'polypeptide(L)'
;MDLENRVAMLEAEARKRWGERWAIHTTRWADGDHQAWAFSTMGLTKDGDHAEHRIYLSENGEEAVVERITTEDHEKSREVIEVFNPTTQRASAAAARTQ
;
A
#
# COMPACT_ATOMS: atom_id res chain seq x y z
N MET A 1 -7.39 4.90 13.63
CA MET A 1 -6.97 5.90 12.61
C MET A 1 -8.13 6.12 11.66
N ASP A 2 -8.50 7.36 11.37
CA ASP A 2 -9.55 7.66 10.39
C ASP A 2 -9.11 7.32 8.96
N LEU A 3 -10.08 7.15 8.07
CA LEU A 3 -9.82 6.73 6.69
C LEU A 3 -9.04 7.79 5.89
N GLU A 4 -9.27 9.08 6.13
CA GLU A 4 -8.61 10.14 5.36
C GLU A 4 -7.11 10.19 5.65
N ASN A 5 -6.73 10.11 6.93
CA ASN A 5 -5.33 10.02 7.32
C ASN A 5 -4.68 8.74 6.78
N ARG A 6 -5.40 7.61 6.82
CA ARG A 6 -4.93 6.34 6.23
C ARG A 6 -4.67 6.47 4.72
N VAL A 7 -5.59 7.10 3.98
CA VAL A 7 -5.42 7.37 2.54
C VAL A 7 -4.22 8.27 2.30
N ALA A 8 -4.08 9.40 3.02
CA ALA A 8 -2.96 10.32 2.85
C ALA A 8 -1.58 9.66 3.10
N MET A 9 -1.52 8.73 4.06
CA MET A 9 -0.30 7.94 4.30
C MET A 9 -0.03 6.99 3.13
N LEU A 10 -1.05 6.28 2.64
CA LEU A 10 -0.93 5.40 1.48
C LEU A 10 -0.52 6.16 0.20
N GLU A 11 -1.06 7.36 -0.03
CA GLU A 11 -0.67 8.21 -1.17
C GLU A 11 0.80 8.59 -1.10
N ALA A 12 1.27 9.02 0.07
CA ALA A 12 2.66 9.39 0.25
C ALA A 12 3.60 8.21 0.00
N GLU A 13 3.25 7.02 0.49
CA GLU A 13 4.05 5.81 0.32
C GLU A 13 4.00 5.24 -1.10
N ALA A 14 2.83 5.24 -1.73
CA ALA A 14 2.65 4.82 -3.11
C ALA A 14 3.42 5.75 -4.06
N ARG A 15 3.37 7.06 -3.83
CA ARG A 15 4.09 8.05 -4.64
C ARG A 15 5.61 7.91 -4.54
N LYS A 16 6.13 7.66 -3.34
CA LYS A 16 7.57 7.38 -3.15
C LYS A 16 8.03 6.13 -3.90
N ARG A 17 7.22 5.08 -3.90
CA ARG A 17 7.59 3.77 -4.48
C ARG A 17 7.34 3.67 -5.97
N TRP A 18 6.22 4.17 -6.45
CA TRP A 18 5.69 3.92 -7.80
C TRP A 18 5.52 5.19 -8.63
N GLY A 19 5.93 6.36 -8.10
CA GLY A 19 5.80 7.64 -8.79
C GLY A 19 4.35 8.05 -8.96
N GLU A 20 3.92 8.26 -10.21
CA GLU A 20 2.57 8.73 -10.53
C GLU A 20 1.57 7.59 -10.81
N ARG A 21 2.06 6.36 -11.04
CA ARG A 21 1.23 5.26 -11.56
C ARG A 21 0.80 4.32 -10.43
N TRP A 22 -0.26 4.71 -9.75
CA TRP A 22 -0.91 3.94 -8.70
C TRP A 22 -2.37 4.37 -8.53
N ALA A 23 -3.12 3.57 -7.81
CA ALA A 23 -4.47 3.91 -7.38
C ALA A 23 -4.69 3.50 -5.93
N ILE A 24 -5.68 4.11 -5.28
CA ILE A 24 -6.11 3.73 -3.93
C ILE A 24 -7.50 3.11 -4.02
N HIS A 25 -7.65 1.95 -3.40
CA HIS A 25 -8.93 1.34 -3.15
C HIS A 25 -9.36 1.67 -1.72
N THR A 26 -10.61 2.07 -1.55
CA THR A 26 -11.22 2.22 -0.22
C THR A 26 -12.54 1.48 -0.17
N THR A 27 -12.82 0.86 0.97
CA THR A 27 -14.09 0.20 1.27
C THR A 27 -14.58 0.71 2.60
N ARG A 28 -15.88 1.02 2.68
CA ARG A 28 -16.58 1.38 3.92
C ARG A 28 -17.75 0.43 4.07
N TRP A 29 -17.87 -0.20 5.23
CA TRP A 29 -18.96 -1.10 5.56
C TRP A 29 -20.02 -0.37 6.39
N ALA A 30 -21.22 -0.95 6.44
CA ALA A 30 -22.38 -0.35 7.11
C ALA A 30 -22.26 -0.34 8.65
N ASP A 31 -21.39 -1.19 9.20
CA ASP A 31 -21.01 -1.24 10.62
C ASP A 31 -20.04 -0.12 11.02
N GLY A 32 -19.56 0.67 10.05
CA GLY A 32 -18.61 1.76 10.26
C GLY A 32 -17.16 1.34 10.06
N ASP A 33 -16.87 0.07 9.77
CA ASP A 33 -15.52 -0.36 9.45
C ASP A 33 -15.06 0.19 8.10
N HIS A 34 -13.75 0.38 7.96
CA HIS A 34 -13.14 0.84 6.73
C HIS A 34 -11.82 0.15 6.44
N GLN A 35 -11.56 -0.06 5.15
CA GLN A 35 -10.32 -0.60 4.65
C GLN A 35 -9.81 0.29 3.53
N ALA A 36 -8.49 0.43 3.45
CA ALA A 36 -7.84 1.10 2.34
C ALA A 36 -6.50 0.44 2.02
N TRP A 37 -6.15 0.41 0.74
CA TRP A 37 -4.83 0.02 0.26
C TRP A 37 -4.49 0.78 -1.02
N ALA A 38 -3.21 1.09 -1.21
CA ALA A 38 -2.70 1.53 -2.49
C ALA A 38 -2.27 0.33 -3.32
N PHE A 39 -2.41 0.41 -4.64
CA PHE A 39 -1.91 -0.62 -5.54
C PHE A 39 -1.31 -0.05 -6.82
N SER A 40 -0.38 -0.80 -7.40
CA SER A 40 0.19 -0.54 -8.72
C SER A 40 0.26 -1.84 -9.51
N THR A 41 -0.30 -1.82 -10.72
CA THR A 41 -0.30 -2.97 -11.62
C THR A 41 1.08 -3.14 -12.25
N MET A 42 1.67 -4.33 -12.15
CA MET A 42 2.87 -4.68 -12.92
C MET A 42 2.54 -5.13 -14.34
N GLY A 43 1.25 -5.38 -14.63
CA GLY A 43 0.81 -5.89 -15.93
C GLY A 43 0.77 -7.41 -15.95
N LEU A 44 0.93 -7.98 -17.15
CA LEU A 44 0.98 -9.43 -17.33
C LEU A 44 2.39 -9.95 -17.01
N THR A 45 2.48 -11.07 -16.29
CA THR A 45 3.72 -11.83 -16.13
C THR A 45 4.11 -12.50 -17.45
N LYS A 46 5.30 -13.11 -17.50
CA LYS A 46 5.73 -13.88 -18.69
C LYS A 46 4.81 -15.06 -18.99
N ASP A 47 4.15 -15.57 -17.96
CA ASP A 47 3.26 -16.72 -18.02
C ASP A 47 1.80 -16.31 -18.32
N GLY A 48 1.51 -15.00 -18.40
CA GLY A 48 0.20 -14.45 -18.72
C GLY A 48 -0.65 -14.07 -17.50
N ASP A 49 -0.10 -14.17 -16.29
CA ASP A 49 -0.81 -13.86 -15.05
C ASP A 49 -0.91 -12.36 -14.81
N HIS A 50 -1.93 -11.94 -14.07
CA HIS A 50 -1.96 -10.56 -13.60
C HIS A 50 -1.16 -10.43 -12.31
N ALA A 51 -0.21 -9.49 -12.29
CA ALA A 51 0.54 -9.18 -11.08
C ALA A 51 0.37 -7.71 -10.66
N GLU A 52 0.19 -7.49 -9.36
CA GLU A 52 0.09 -6.16 -8.76
C GLU A 52 0.86 -6.11 -7.44
N HIS A 53 1.35 -4.92 -7.10
CA HIS A 53 1.83 -4.64 -5.76
C HIS A 53 0.75 -3.90 -4.98
N ARG A 54 0.59 -4.24 -3.69
CA ARG A 54 -0.28 -3.52 -2.77
C ARG A 54 0.48 -3.02 -1.56
N ILE A 55 0.02 -1.90 -1.02
CA ILE A 55 0.44 -1.37 0.27
C ILE A 55 -0.81 -1.21 1.12
N TYR A 56 -0.84 -1.82 2.29
CA TYR A 56 -1.88 -1.60 3.29
C TYR A 56 -1.25 -1.28 4.65
N LEU A 57 -1.99 -0.56 5.47
CA LEU A 57 -1.57 -0.24 6.84
C LEU A 57 -2.20 -1.22 7.83
N SER A 58 -1.45 -1.58 8.87
CA SER A 58 -1.98 -2.22 10.08
C SER A 58 -3.12 -1.38 10.66
N GLU A 59 -3.96 -1.95 11.52
CA GLU A 59 -5.13 -1.26 12.08
C GLU A 59 -4.77 0.06 12.79
N ASN A 60 -3.69 0.06 13.55
CA ASN A 60 -3.14 1.22 14.23
C ASN A 60 -2.35 2.18 13.32
N GLY A 61 -2.02 1.74 12.09
CA GLY A 61 -1.24 2.51 11.12
C GLY A 61 0.24 2.65 11.43
N GLU A 62 0.75 1.88 12.40
CA GLU A 62 2.16 1.87 12.78
C GLU A 62 3.01 1.08 11.80
N GLU A 63 2.41 0.12 11.09
CA GLU A 63 3.08 -0.73 10.13
C GLU A 63 2.40 -0.60 8.77
N ALA A 64 3.22 -0.52 7.73
CA ALA A 64 2.82 -0.63 6.35
C ALA A 64 3.39 -1.93 5.81
N VAL A 65 2.53 -2.72 5.17
CA VAL A 65 2.89 -3.99 4.55
C VAL A 65 2.80 -3.81 3.05
N VAL A 66 3.88 -4.19 2.36
CA VAL A 66 3.94 -4.29 0.91
C VAL A 66 3.82 -5.76 0.53
N GLU A 67 2.83 -6.07 -0.30
CA GLU A 67 2.62 -7.41 -0.82
C GLU A 67 2.61 -7.42 -2.36
N ARG A 68 3.02 -8.55 -2.94
CA ARG A 68 2.78 -8.88 -4.33
C ARG A 68 1.61 -9.84 -4.40
N ILE A 69 0.66 -9.53 -5.27
CA ILE A 69 -0.44 -10.41 -5.59
C ILE A 69 -0.28 -10.86 -7.03
N THR A 70 -0.30 -12.17 -7.23
CA THR A 70 -0.36 -12.80 -8.55
C THR A 70 -1.69 -13.52 -8.68
N THR A 71 -2.35 -13.35 -9.82
CA THR A 71 -3.59 -14.06 -10.16
C THR A 71 -3.39 -14.91 -11.41
N GLU A 72 -3.39 -16.24 -11.24
CA GLU A 72 -3.29 -17.28 -12.28
C GLU A 72 -4.58 -18.09 -12.24
N ASP A 73 -5.28 -18.29 -13.37
CA ASP A 73 -6.47 -19.18 -13.47
C ASP A 73 -7.50 -19.06 -12.31
N HIS A 74 -7.79 -17.84 -11.87
CA HIS A 74 -8.65 -17.49 -10.72
C HIS A 74 -8.07 -17.82 -9.33
N GLU A 75 -6.90 -18.43 -9.23
CA GLU A 75 -6.14 -18.59 -8.00
C GLU A 75 -5.36 -17.31 -7.69
N LYS A 76 -5.39 -16.88 -6.42
CA LYS A 76 -4.67 -15.69 -5.95
C LYS A 76 -3.60 -16.10 -4.96
N SER A 77 -2.35 -15.86 -5.34
CA SER A 77 -1.19 -15.98 -4.46
C SER A 77 -0.81 -14.63 -3.91
N ARG A 78 -0.42 -14.59 -2.63
CA ARG A 78 0.04 -13.39 -1.94
C ARG A 78 1.40 -13.64 -1.32
N GLU A 79 2.30 -12.69 -1.54
CA GLU A 79 3.65 -12.72 -0.99
C GLU A 79 3.94 -11.38 -0.33
N VAL A 80 4.34 -11.41 0.95
CA VAL A 80 4.79 -10.21 1.65
C VAL A 80 6.22 -9.90 1.20
N ILE A 81 6.40 -8.73 0.60
CA ILE A 81 7.70 -8.24 0.12
C ILE A 81 8.41 -7.48 1.24
N GLU A 82 7.69 -6.61 1.95
CA GLU A 82 8.27 -5.67 2.90
C GLU A 82 7.28 -5.34 4.01
N VAL A 83 7.76 -5.18 5.24
CA VAL A 83 7.02 -4.58 6.35
C VAL A 83 7.87 -3.46 6.93
N PHE A 84 7.30 -2.27 7.08
CA PHE A 84 8.04 -1.08 7.54
C PHE A 84 7.15 -0.13 8.33
N ASN A 85 7.75 0.75 9.15
CA ASN A 85 7.02 1.79 9.89
C ASN A 85 7.02 3.13 9.11
N PRO A 86 5.89 3.55 8.50
CA PRO A 86 5.82 4.77 7.70
C PRO A 86 5.95 6.05 8.54
N THR A 87 5.60 5.99 9.82
CA THR A 87 5.63 7.12 10.77
C THR A 87 7.07 7.48 11.16
N THR A 88 7.91 6.47 11.38
CA THR A 88 9.33 6.67 11.70
C THR A 88 10.10 7.27 10.51
N GLN A 89 9.77 6.88 9.27
CA GLN A 89 10.40 7.46 8.08
C GLN A 89 10.08 8.96 7.90
N ARG A 90 8.88 9.41 8.30
CA ARG A 90 8.53 10.84 8.27
C ARG A 90 9.37 11.67 9.25
N ALA A 91 9.64 11.14 10.44
CA ALA A 91 10.46 11.83 11.44
C ALA A 91 11.92 11.99 10.98
N SER A 92 12.51 10.95 10.38
CA SER A 92 13.88 10.99 9.86
C SER A 92 14.05 11.94 8.68
N ALA A 93 13.07 12.00 7.77
CA ALA A 93 13.11 12.90 6.61
C ALA A 93 12.92 14.38 6.98
N ALA A 94 12.18 14.67 8.06
CA ALA A 94 12.03 16.04 8.57
C ALA A 94 13.31 16.54 9.26
N ALA A 95 14.00 15.69 10.02
CA ALA A 95 15.23 16.06 10.73
C ALA A 95 16.41 16.36 9.79
N ALA A 96 16.48 15.72 8.61
CA ALA A 96 17.58 15.91 7.65
C ALA A 96 17.48 17.21 6.81
N ARG A 97 16.37 17.97 6.91
CA ARG A 97 16.18 19.23 6.18
C ARG A 97 16.49 20.48 7.00
N THR A 98 17.04 20.32 8.21
CA THR A 98 17.36 21.43 9.13
C THR A 98 18.86 21.53 9.44
N GLN A 99 19.72 20.93 8.61
CA GLN A 99 21.19 21.08 8.69
C GLN A 99 21.74 21.73 7.43
#